data_AF-E8K261-F1
#
_entry.id   AF-E8K261-F1
#
_cell.length_a   1.000
_cell.length_b   1.000
_cell.length_c   1.000
_cell.angle_alpha   90.00
_cell.angle_beta   90.00
_cell.angle_gamma   90.00
#
_symmetry.space_group_name_H-M   'P 1'
#
loop_
_entity.id
_entity.type
_entity.pdbx_description
1 polymer ?
#
loop_
_entity_poly.entity_id
_entity_poly.type
_entity_poly.pdbx_seq_one_letter_code
_entity_poly.pdbx_strand_id
1 'polypeptide(L)'
;MDKWSEIRAKLVDAQEELYQIGDQYRQSKDDLDTKWSFLHDFHKGLNQKFDEKHSLVLAAYAKMPDATEDMLKATVETINRYRMVSEGEYRTRRRELERKYADLEDSYKRKYRKQEEVIEQLSSELKACQVDEK
;
A
#
# COMPACT_ATOMS: atom_id res chain seq x y z
N MET A 1 -11.10 44.39 -9.61
CA MET A 1 -12.01 43.35 -9.07
C MET A 1 -12.32 43.79 -7.65
N ASP A 2 -13.53 43.59 -7.12
CA ASP A 2 -13.77 43.89 -5.70
C ASP A 2 -13.11 42.83 -4.82
N LYS A 3 -12.76 43.20 -3.59
CA LYS A 3 -12.05 42.33 -2.64
C LYS A 3 -12.82 41.04 -2.36
N TRP A 4 -14.14 41.12 -2.38
CA TRP A 4 -15.04 39.98 -2.18
C TRP A 4 -14.94 38.94 -3.31
N SER A 5 -14.94 39.39 -4.57
CA SER A 5 -14.81 38.53 -5.75
C SER A 5 -13.43 37.86 -5.81
N GLU A 6 -12.37 38.57 -5.41
CA GLU A 6 -11.02 38.00 -5.33
C GLU A 6 -10.94 36.87 -4.29
N ILE A 7 -11.53 37.07 -3.10
CA ILE A 7 -11.55 36.02 -2.06
C ILE A 7 -12.37 34.83 -2.55
N ARG A 8 -13.52 35.04 -3.22
CA ARG A 8 -14.31 33.94 -3.80
C ARG A 8 -13.54 33.13 -4.84
N ALA A 9 -12.82 33.80 -5.75
CA ALA A 9 -12.02 33.11 -6.75
C ALA A 9 -10.97 32.20 -6.09
N LYS A 10 -10.23 32.74 -5.11
CA LYS A 10 -9.25 31.95 -4.33
C LYS A 10 -9.89 30.77 -3.58
N LEU A 11 -11.12 30.93 -3.10
CA LEU A 11 -11.85 29.88 -2.38
C LEU A 11 -12.22 28.73 -3.33
N VAL A 12 -12.61 29.04 -4.57
CA VAL A 12 -12.86 28.05 -5.62
C VAL A 12 -11.57 27.31 -5.97
N ASP A 13 -10.47 28.03 -6.19
CA ASP A 13 -9.17 27.42 -6.47
C ASP A 13 -8.72 26.50 -5.32
N ALA A 14 -8.90 26.95 -4.07
CA ALA A 14 -8.53 26.16 -2.91
C ALA A 14 -9.39 24.90 -2.75
N GLN A 15 -10.68 24.95 -3.11
CA GLN A 15 -11.55 23.78 -3.15
C GLN A 15 -11.14 22.79 -4.24
N GLU A 16 -10.79 23.28 -5.42
CA GLU A 16 -10.28 22.45 -6.53
C GLU A 16 -8.97 21.74 -6.15
N GLU A 17 -8.04 22.43 -5.50
CA GLU A 17 -6.82 21.82 -4.96
C GLU A 17 -7.12 20.72 -3.93
N LEU A 18 -8.13 20.90 -3.08
CA LEU A 18 -8.55 19.87 -2.11
C LEU A 18 -9.06 18.61 -2.84
N TYR A 19 -9.85 18.77 -3.90
CA TYR A 19 -10.29 17.66 -4.74
C TYR A 19 -9.11 16.93 -5.39
N GLN A 20 -8.15 17.67 -5.94
CA GLN A 20 -6.95 17.09 -6.55
C GLN A 20 -6.10 16.31 -5.56
N ILE A 21 -5.97 16.77 -4.31
CA ILE A 21 -5.29 16.03 -3.24
C ILE A 21 -5.98 14.68 -3.01
N GLY A 22 -7.31 14.65 -2.99
CA GLY A 22 -8.10 13.43 -2.88
C GLY A 22 -7.89 12.46 -4.06
N ASP A 23 -7.87 12.98 -5.29
CA ASP A 23 -7.65 12.18 -6.50
C ASP A 23 -6.25 11.57 -6.54
N GLN A 24 -5.22 12.36 -6.22
CA GLN A 24 -3.84 11.87 -6.16
C GLN A 24 -3.68 10.79 -5.09
N TYR A 25 -4.32 10.95 -3.93
CA TYR A 25 -4.32 9.94 -2.88
C TYR A 25 -4.98 8.64 -3.36
N ARG A 26 -6.15 8.71 -4.00
CA ARG A 26 -6.84 7.54 -4.55
C ARG A 26 -5.98 6.79 -5.56
N GLN A 27 -5.43 7.49 -6.54
CA GLN A 27 -4.55 6.89 -7.56
C GLN A 27 -3.32 6.21 -6.94
N SER A 28 -2.67 6.88 -5.98
CA SER A 28 -1.50 6.33 -5.30
C SER A 28 -1.86 5.11 -4.45
N LYS A 29 -3.04 5.12 -3.83
CA LYS A 29 -3.56 4.01 -3.04
C LYS A 29 -3.87 2.81 -3.94
N ASP A 30 -4.53 3.02 -5.08
CA ASP A 30 -4.87 1.95 -6.03
C ASP A 30 -3.62 1.22 -6.57
N ASP A 31 -2.54 1.95 -6.82
CA ASP A 31 -1.24 1.37 -7.19
C ASP A 31 -0.65 0.50 -6.05
N LEU A 32 -0.73 0.97 -4.80
CA LEU A 32 -0.31 0.17 -3.65
C LEU A 32 -1.21 -1.06 -3.45
N ASP A 33 -2.52 -0.94 -3.66
CA ASP A 33 -3.49 -2.04 -3.53
C ASP A 33 -3.23 -3.12 -4.59
N THR A 34 -2.87 -2.70 -5.79
CA THR A 34 -2.44 -3.60 -6.87
C THR A 34 -1.16 -4.34 -6.49
N LYS A 35 -0.14 -3.64 -5.97
CA LYS A 35 1.12 -4.25 -5.54
C LYS A 35 0.92 -5.21 -4.36
N TRP A 36 0.03 -4.86 -3.45
CA TRP A 36 -0.33 -5.70 -2.31
C TRP A 36 -0.98 -7.00 -2.76
N SER A 37 -1.96 -6.92 -3.65
CA SER A 37 -2.64 -8.08 -4.24
C SER A 37 -1.65 -9.00 -4.94
N PHE A 38 -0.77 -8.43 -5.79
CA PHE A 38 0.27 -9.21 -6.48
C PHE A 38 1.20 -9.92 -5.50
N LEU A 39 1.66 -9.23 -4.45
CA LEU A 39 2.54 -9.83 -3.44
C LEU A 39 1.86 -10.98 -2.70
N HIS A 40 0.57 -10.83 -2.38
CA HIS A 40 -0.23 -11.86 -1.72
C HIS A 40 -0.39 -13.10 -2.60
N ASP A 41 -0.81 -12.91 -3.86
CA ASP A 41 -1.02 -14.00 -4.82
C ASP A 41 0.28 -14.72 -5.15
N PHE A 42 1.37 -13.97 -5.35
CA PHE A 42 2.69 -14.54 -5.56
C PHE A 42 3.11 -15.45 -4.40
N HIS A 43 2.95 -14.98 -3.16
CA HIS A 43 3.30 -15.76 -1.96
C HIS A 43 2.42 -16.99 -1.79
N LYS A 44 1.12 -16.88 -2.08
CA LYS A 44 0.20 -18.02 -2.07
C LYS A 44 0.61 -19.07 -3.10
N GLY A 45 0.90 -18.67 -4.33
CA GLY A 45 1.35 -19.58 -5.39
C GLY A 45 2.71 -20.21 -5.10
N LEU A 46 3.61 -19.48 -4.44
CA LEU A 46 4.91 -20.00 -4.01
C LEU A 46 4.76 -21.09 -2.94
N ASN A 47 3.89 -20.89 -1.94
CA ASN A 47 3.61 -21.93 -0.95
C ASN A 47 3.02 -23.20 -1.57
N GLN A 48 2.07 -23.06 -2.51
CA GLN A 48 1.51 -24.19 -3.24
C GLN A 48 2.59 -24.99 -3.97
N LYS A 49 3.52 -24.32 -4.66
CA LYS A 49 4.65 -24.99 -5.32
C LYS A 49 5.56 -25.73 -4.35
N PHE A 50 5.80 -25.19 -3.16
CA PHE A 50 6.59 -25.89 -2.14
C PHE A 50 5.88 -27.15 -1.65
N ASP A 51 4.57 -27.08 -1.41
CA ASP A 51 3.78 -28.23 -0.95
C ASP A 51 3.69 -29.32 -2.05
N GLU A 52 3.56 -28.93 -3.32
CA GLU A 52 3.64 -29.84 -4.48
C GLU A 52 5.01 -30.51 -4.57
N LYS A 53 6.11 -29.75 -4.46
CA LYS A 53 7.46 -30.29 -4.50
C LYS A 53 7.72 -31.25 -3.35
N HIS A 54 7.25 -30.92 -2.15
CA HIS A 54 7.35 -31.80 -0.99
C HIS A 54 6.62 -33.13 -1.23
N SER A 55 5.40 -33.06 -1.77
CA SER A 55 4.61 -34.26 -2.12
C SER A 55 5.29 -35.13 -3.18
N LEU A 56 5.88 -34.53 -4.21
CA LEU A 56 6.64 -35.24 -5.24
C LEU A 56 7.88 -35.94 -4.67
N VAL A 57 8.62 -35.29 -3.78
CA VAL A 57 9.79 -35.88 -3.11
C VAL A 57 9.37 -37.09 -2.29
N LEU A 58 8.31 -36.97 -1.48
CA LEU A 58 7.79 -38.10 -0.70
C LEU A 58 7.35 -39.26 -1.61
N ALA A 59 6.66 -38.97 -2.71
CA ALA A 59 6.20 -39.99 -3.65
C ALA A 59 7.34 -40.69 -4.40
N ALA A 60 8.41 -39.95 -4.74
CA ALA A 60 9.61 -40.51 -5.37
C ALA A 60 10.37 -41.39 -4.38
N TYR A 61 10.55 -40.90 -3.14
CA TYR A 61 11.22 -41.63 -2.08
C TYR A 61 10.52 -42.95 -1.75
N ALA A 62 9.19 -42.97 -1.69
CA ALA A 62 8.40 -44.20 -1.46
C ALA A 62 8.59 -45.29 -2.53
N LYS A 63 9.13 -44.94 -3.71
CA LYS A 63 9.36 -45.86 -4.84
C LYS A 63 10.81 -46.31 -4.95
N MET A 64 11.71 -45.79 -4.12
CA MET A 64 13.14 -46.12 -4.14
C MET A 64 13.45 -47.19 -3.08
N PRO A 65 13.86 -48.40 -3.49
CA PRO A 65 14.13 -49.51 -2.56
C PRO A 65 15.39 -49.32 -1.71
N ASP A 66 16.30 -48.42 -2.11
CA ASP A 66 17.60 -48.13 -1.49
C ASP A 66 17.65 -46.76 -0.79
N ALA A 67 16.56 -45.99 -0.82
CA ALA A 67 16.56 -44.66 -0.21
C ALA A 67 16.50 -44.75 1.32
N THR A 68 17.38 -43.98 1.98
CA THR A 68 17.50 -43.94 3.44
C THR A 68 16.81 -42.73 4.05
N GLU A 69 16.34 -42.85 5.29
CA GLU A 69 15.59 -41.79 5.97
C GLU A 69 16.39 -40.47 6.02
N ASP A 70 17.71 -40.59 6.14
CA ASP A 70 18.64 -39.46 6.09
C ASP A 70 18.63 -38.73 4.73
N MET A 71 18.51 -39.46 3.61
CA MET A 71 18.41 -38.85 2.28
C MET A 71 17.08 -38.11 2.08
N LEU A 72 15.97 -38.67 2.58
CA LEU A 72 14.68 -37.97 2.59
C LEU A 72 14.75 -36.70 3.43
N LYS A 73 15.27 -36.83 4.65
CA LYS A 73 15.41 -35.72 5.60
C LYS A 73 16.26 -34.60 5.01
N ALA A 74 17.41 -34.91 4.42
CA ALA A 74 18.28 -33.92 3.79
C ALA A 74 17.58 -33.17 2.64
N THR A 75 16.78 -33.88 1.83
CA THR A 75 16.03 -33.29 0.71
C THR A 75 14.90 -32.39 1.21
N VAL A 76 14.13 -32.84 2.20
CA VAL A 76 13.06 -32.06 2.83
C VAL A 76 13.61 -30.83 3.55
N GLU A 77 14.72 -30.96 4.28
CA GLU A 77 15.40 -29.83 4.91
C GLU A 77 15.84 -28.78 3.89
N THR A 78 16.35 -29.21 2.74
CA THR A 78 16.73 -28.31 1.66
C THR A 78 15.54 -27.52 1.14
N ILE A 79 14.40 -28.20 0.90
CA ILE A 79 13.13 -27.56 0.51
C ILE A 79 12.70 -26.54 1.57
N ASN A 80 12.76 -26.90 2.85
CA ASN A 80 12.37 -26.01 3.95
C ASN A 80 13.29 -24.78 4.08
N ARG A 81 14.59 -24.91 3.83
CA ARG A 81 15.52 -23.76 3.81
C ARG A 81 15.13 -22.77 2.71
N TYR A 82 14.83 -23.25 1.50
CA TYR A 82 14.36 -22.39 0.43
C TYR A 82 13.04 -21.69 0.78
N ARG A 83 12.09 -22.44 1.37
CA ARG A 83 10.82 -21.87 1.86
C ARG A 83 11.05 -20.74 2.85
N MET A 84 11.93 -20.93 3.84
CA MET A 84 12.27 -19.91 4.84
C MET A 84 12.84 -18.63 4.22
N VAL A 85 13.75 -18.76 3.24
CA VAL A 85 14.32 -17.59 2.53
C VAL A 85 13.21 -16.83 1.81
N SER A 86 12.34 -17.54 1.07
CA SER A 86 11.21 -16.92 0.37
C SER A 86 10.20 -16.25 1.33
N GLU A 87 9.91 -16.86 2.47
CA GLU A 87 9.07 -16.25 3.51
C GLU A 87 9.71 -14.99 4.10
N GLY A 88 11.03 -15.00 4.29
CA GLY A 88 11.79 -13.84 4.74
C GLY A 88 11.68 -12.66 3.75
N GLU A 89 11.87 -12.92 2.46
CA GLU A 89 11.70 -11.92 1.40
C GLU A 89 10.27 -11.38 1.34
N TYR A 90 9.26 -12.27 1.44
CA TYR A 90 7.86 -11.87 1.49
C TYR A 90 7.58 -10.94 2.67
N ARG A 91 8.03 -11.28 3.88
CA ARG A 91 7.85 -10.45 5.08
C ARG A 91 8.51 -9.08 4.91
N THR A 92 9.70 -9.02 4.31
CA THR A 92 10.39 -7.75 4.04
C THR A 92 9.60 -6.88 3.08
N ARG A 93 9.19 -7.43 1.92
CA ARG A 93 8.38 -6.70 0.93
C ARG A 93 7.03 -6.26 1.49
N ARG A 94 6.39 -7.09 2.30
CA ARG A 94 5.13 -6.76 2.98
C ARG A 94 5.32 -5.56 3.91
N ARG A 95 6.35 -5.56 4.76
CA ARG A 95 6.66 -4.43 5.64
C ARG A 95 6.97 -3.14 4.88
N GLU A 96 7.66 -3.25 3.73
CA GLU A 96 7.90 -2.09 2.87
C GLU A 96 6.60 -1.50 2.32
N LEU A 97 5.65 -2.34 1.90
CA LEU A 97 4.33 -1.86 1.48
C LEU A 97 3.54 -1.26 2.65
N GLU A 98 3.57 -1.88 3.84
CA GLU A 98 2.94 -1.34 5.05
C GLU A 98 3.47 0.07 5.39
N ARG A 99 4.80 0.29 5.28
CA ARG A 99 5.41 1.61 5.44
C ARG A 99 4.93 2.60 4.38
N LYS A 100 4.93 2.20 3.10
CA LYS A 100 4.45 3.07 2.01
C LYS A 100 3.00 3.49 2.19
N TYR A 101 2.15 2.61 2.70
CA TYR A 101 0.77 2.95 3.07
C TYR A 101 0.72 3.99 4.18
N ALA A 102 1.47 3.77 5.26
CA ALA A 102 1.52 4.72 6.37
C ALA A 102 2.04 6.09 5.93
N ASP A 103 3.09 6.13 5.12
CA ASP A 103 3.67 7.35 4.56
C ASP A 103 2.67 8.07 3.64
N LEU A 104 1.94 7.33 2.79
CA LEU A 104 0.92 7.88 1.91
C LEU A 104 -0.24 8.48 2.73
N GLU A 105 -0.72 7.77 3.74
CA GLU A 105 -1.82 8.22 4.60
C GLU A 105 -1.44 9.46 5.42
N ASP A 106 -0.24 9.49 5.99
CA ASP A 106 0.26 10.65 6.73
C ASP A 106 0.45 11.86 5.80
N SER A 107 1.05 11.67 4.63
CA SER A 107 1.21 12.71 3.62
C SER A 107 -0.13 13.28 3.16
N TYR A 108 -1.11 12.42 2.90
CA TYR A 108 -2.47 12.82 2.54
C TYR A 108 -3.12 13.65 3.65
N LYS A 109 -3.12 13.15 4.90
CA LYS A 109 -3.71 13.87 6.04
C LYS A 109 -3.10 15.24 6.25
N ARG A 110 -1.76 15.36 6.14
CA ARG A 110 -1.06 16.65 6.27
C ARG A 110 -1.45 17.63 5.17
N LYS A 111 -1.45 17.18 3.91
CA LYS A 111 -1.82 18.03 2.76
C LYS A 111 -3.28 18.47 2.84
N TYR A 112 -4.17 17.51 3.11
CA TYR A 112 -5.60 17.76 3.21
C TYR A 112 -5.92 18.77 4.30
N ARG A 113 -5.39 18.57 5.52
CA ARG A 113 -5.59 19.50 6.64
C ARG A 113 -5.06 20.91 6.32
N LYS A 114 -3.87 21.00 5.74
CA LYS A 114 -3.30 22.31 5.35
C LYS A 114 -4.22 23.05 4.39
N GLN A 115 -4.83 22.33 3.44
CA GLN A 115 -5.75 22.92 2.48
C GLN A 115 -7.09 23.30 3.12
N GLU A 116 -7.60 22.50 4.05
CA GLU A 116 -8.78 22.87 4.86
C GLU A 116 -8.54 24.16 5.65
N GLU A 117 -7.38 24.33 6.27
CA GLU A 117 -7.01 25.56 7.00
C GLU A 117 -7.01 26.79 6.08
N VAL A 118 -6.55 26.66 4.83
CA VAL A 118 -6.62 27.73 3.82
C VAL A 118 -8.07 28.06 3.46
N ILE A 119 -8.91 27.04 3.23
CA ILE A 119 -10.33 27.24 2.91
C ILE A 119 -11.07 27.91 4.07
N GLU A 120 -10.78 27.52 5.32
CA GLU A 120 -11.39 28.11 6.50
C GLU A 120 -11.00 29.58 6.67
N GLN A 121 -9.72 29.91 6.45
CA GLN A 121 -9.23 31.28 6.49
C GLN A 121 -9.93 32.15 5.42
N LEU A 122 -9.94 31.70 4.16
CA LEU A 122 -10.61 32.41 3.06
C LEU A 122 -12.12 32.57 3.31
N SER A 123 -12.77 31.54 3.86
CA SER A 123 -14.19 31.60 4.22
C SER A 123 -14.47 32.62 5.32
N SER A 124 -13.56 32.76 6.28
CA SER A 124 -13.66 33.74 7.36
C SER A 124 -13.44 35.17 6.85
N GLU A 125 -12.44 35.37 5.99
CA GLU A 125 -12.18 36.65 5.33
C GLU A 125 -13.36 37.09 4.45
N LEU A 126 -13.99 36.15 3.73
CA LEU A 126 -15.17 36.41 2.91
C LEU A 126 -16.35 36.89 3.76
N LYS A 127 -16.59 36.26 4.92
CA LYS A 127 -17.64 36.67 5.87
C LYS A 127 -17.37 38.05 6.44
N ALA A 128 -16.13 38.37 6.79
CA ALA A 128 -15.76 39.70 7.29
C ALA A 128 -16.03 40.80 6.26
N CYS A 129 -15.68 40.57 4.99
CA CYS A 129 -15.96 41.53 3.91
C CYS A 129 -17.46 41.80 3.73
N GLN A 130 -18.33 40.80 3.95
CA GLN A 130 -19.79 40.99 3.89
C GLN A 130 -20.37 41.78 5.07
N VAL A 131 -19.67 41.82 6.21
CA VAL A 131 -20.11 42.59 7.39
C VAL A 131 -19.67 44.05 7.28
N ASP A 132 -18.48 44.31 6.74
CA ASP A 132 -17.95 45.69 6.56
C ASP A 132 -18.66 46.48 5.44
N GLU A 133 -19.37 45.80 4.53
CA GLU A 133 -20.17 46.42 3.45
C GLU A 133 -21.62 46.78 3.86
N LYS A 134 -22.03 46.52 5.12
CA LYS A 134 -23.36 46.85 5.68
C LYS A 134 -23.32 48.07 6.60
#